data_AF-A0A497M5I2-F1
#
_entry.id   AF-A0A497M5I2-F1
#
_cell.length_a   1.000
_cell.length_b   1.000
_cell.length_c   1.000
_cell.angle_alpha   90.00
_cell.angle_beta   90.00
_cell.angle_gamma   90.00
#
_symmetry.space_group_name_H-M   'P 1'
#
loop_
_entity.id
_entity.type
_entity.pdbx_description
1 polymer ?
#
loop_
_entity_poly.entity_id
_entity_poly.type
_entity_poly.pdbx_seq_one_letter_code
_entity_poly.pdbx_strand_id
1 'polypeptide(L)'
;MVSSVRSDRSRIINPCGRIVAETDRLTNIAYYDVNLDYAIVHYDFNHRIPCSISEKYGDRVRISSYIDDDAFIVEPMDESITVEQLQKEFRFESYRQYIQRHRTAYKYVREGKRPPPQKAAHGNRPIYE
;
A
#
# COMPACT_ATOMS: atom_id res chain seq x y z
N MET A 1 1.81 -0.93 -14.02
CA MET A 1 1.12 -1.53 -15.18
C MET A 1 1.05 -0.49 -16.29
N VAL A 2 1.15 -0.90 -17.56
CA VAL A 2 0.99 0.00 -18.72
C VAL A 2 -0.41 -0.21 -19.31
N SER A 3 -1.13 0.88 -19.58
CA SER A 3 -2.48 0.81 -20.18
C SER A 3 -2.45 0.92 -21.71
N SER A 4 -3.34 0.21 -22.40
CA SER A 4 -3.67 0.44 -23.81
C SER A 4 -5.06 1.08 -23.88
N VAL A 5 -5.17 2.26 -24.46
CA VAL A 5 -6.42 3.05 -24.50
C VAL A 5 -6.68 3.55 -25.92
N ARG A 6 -7.97 3.75 -26.27
CA ARG A 6 -8.39 4.34 -27.56
C ARG A 6 -8.02 5.82 -27.73
N SER A 7 -7.54 6.48 -26.67
CA SER A 7 -7.10 7.88 -26.68
C SER A 7 -5.69 8.04 -27.24
N ASP A 8 -5.30 9.28 -27.56
CA ASP A 8 -3.95 9.68 -27.96
C ASP A 8 -2.92 9.68 -26.79
N ARG A 9 -3.29 9.14 -25.63
CA ARG A 9 -2.47 9.15 -24.40
C ARG A 9 -2.10 7.74 -23.96
N SER A 10 -0.83 7.52 -23.64
CA SER A 10 -0.35 6.36 -22.90
C SER A 10 -0.22 6.70 -21.43
N ARG A 11 -0.51 5.75 -20.52
CA ARG A 11 -0.49 5.99 -19.08
C ARG A 11 0.25 4.90 -18.31
N ILE A 12 1.04 5.32 -17.33
CA ILE A 12 1.59 4.46 -16.28
C ILE A 12 0.62 4.52 -15.11
N ILE A 13 0.14 3.35 -14.70
CA ILE A 13 -0.85 3.21 -13.63
C ILE A 13 -0.24 2.41 -12.49
N ASN A 14 -0.38 2.94 -11.27
CA ASN A 14 0.08 2.30 -10.06
C ASN A 14 -0.84 1.13 -9.65
N PRO A 15 -0.44 0.31 -8.68
CA PRO A 15 -1.22 -0.84 -8.24
C PRO A 15 -2.61 -0.51 -7.67
N CYS A 16 -2.82 0.71 -7.17
CA CYS A 16 -4.12 1.22 -6.73
C CYS A 16 -4.93 1.89 -7.86
N GLY A 17 -4.54 1.72 -9.12
CA GLY A 17 -5.31 2.23 -10.27
C GLY A 17 -5.16 3.74 -10.53
N ARG A 18 -4.23 4.43 -9.86
CA ARG A 18 -3.98 5.87 -10.09
C ARG A 18 -2.96 6.07 -11.22
N ILE A 19 -3.20 7.09 -12.04
CA ILE A 19 -2.28 7.51 -13.11
C ILE A 19 -1.11 8.24 -12.45
N VAL A 20 0.10 7.75 -12.68
CA VAL A 20 1.34 8.34 -12.12
C VAL A 20 2.20 9.04 -13.17
N ALA A 21 2.00 8.71 -14.45
CA ALA A 21 2.54 9.45 -15.57
C ALA A 21 1.64 9.23 -16.80
N GLU A 22 1.52 10.23 -17.66
CA GLU A 22 0.82 10.11 -18.93
C GLU A 22 1.48 10.93 -20.04
N THR A 23 1.35 10.47 -21.27
CA THR A 23 1.71 11.26 -22.45
C THR A 23 0.59 12.23 -22.81
N ASP A 24 0.92 13.26 -23.56
CA ASP A 24 -0.04 14.19 -24.15
C ASP A 24 0.36 14.59 -25.57
N ARG A 25 -0.31 15.60 -26.14
CA ARG A 25 -0.06 16.05 -27.52
C ARG A 25 1.30 16.71 -27.73
N LEU A 26 1.93 17.20 -26.66
CA LEU A 26 3.23 17.86 -26.69
C LEU A 26 4.34 16.93 -26.20
N THR A 27 4.01 16.00 -25.32
CA THR A 27 4.94 15.11 -24.64
C THR A 27 4.62 13.66 -24.95
N ASN A 28 5.35 13.08 -25.91
CA ASN A 28 5.14 11.71 -26.38
C ASN A 28 5.82 10.64 -25.50
N ILE A 29 6.53 11.02 -24.44
CA ILE A 29 7.26 10.11 -23.55
C ILE A 29 6.79 10.35 -22.12
N ALA A 30 6.32 9.29 -21.46
CA ALA A 30 6.03 9.28 -20.03
C ALA A 30 6.98 8.30 -19.34
N TYR A 31 7.60 8.74 -18.26
CA TYR A 31 8.44 7.90 -17.41
C TYR A 31 8.07 8.12 -15.94
N TYR A 32 8.30 7.09 -15.12
CA TYR A 32 8.07 7.15 -13.69
C TYR A 32 9.00 6.14 -13.02
N ASP A 33 9.73 6.58 -12.00
CA ASP A 33 10.60 5.71 -11.22
C ASP A 33 9.74 4.87 -10.27
N VAL A 34 9.62 3.58 -10.58
CA VAL A 34 8.91 2.59 -9.78
C VAL A 34 9.93 1.73 -9.05
N ASN A 35 9.93 1.74 -7.72
CA ASN A 35 10.59 0.69 -6.96
C ASN A 35 9.70 -0.55 -6.98
N LEU A 36 10.27 -1.71 -7.34
CA LEU A 36 9.57 -3.00 -7.36
C LEU A 36 9.46 -3.62 -5.96
N ASP A 37 10.30 -3.20 -5.01
CA ASP A 37 10.17 -3.51 -3.60
C ASP A 37 9.24 -2.49 -2.93
N TYR A 38 7.93 -2.63 -3.13
CA TYR A 38 6.91 -1.79 -2.50
C TYR A 38 5.87 -2.65 -1.76
N ALA A 39 5.19 -2.05 -0.77
CA ALA A 39 4.03 -2.66 -0.13
C ALA A 39 2.78 -1.81 -0.34
N ILE A 40 1.67 -2.47 -0.67
CA ILE A 40 0.33 -1.90 -0.50
C ILE A 40 -0.15 -2.31 0.89
N VAL A 41 -0.74 -1.40 1.64
CA VAL A 41 -1.19 -1.61 3.01
C VAL A 41 -2.59 -1.04 3.17
N HIS A 42 -3.47 -1.78 3.85
CA HIS A 42 -4.82 -1.32 4.20
C HIS A 42 -4.77 -0.58 5.54
N TYR A 43 -5.58 0.46 5.72
CA TYR A 43 -5.57 1.32 6.90
C TYR A 43 -6.10 0.66 8.18
N ASP A 44 -6.97 -0.35 8.08
CA ASP A 44 -7.33 -1.24 9.20
C ASP A 44 -6.09 -1.75 9.96
N PHE A 45 -6.02 -1.44 11.26
CA PHE A 45 -4.86 -1.60 12.14
C PHE A 45 -3.58 -0.85 11.74
N ASN A 46 -3.59 -0.02 10.70
CA ASN A 46 -2.37 0.61 10.18
C ASN A 46 -2.40 2.14 10.05
N HIS A 47 -3.39 2.83 10.63
CA HIS A 47 -3.56 4.29 10.52
C HIS A 47 -2.31 5.13 10.83
N ARG A 48 -1.52 4.78 11.85
CA ARG A 48 -0.34 5.57 12.26
C ARG A 48 0.92 5.32 11.41
N ILE A 49 0.98 4.23 10.64
CA ILE A 49 2.21 3.83 9.94
C ILE A 49 2.70 4.87 8.93
N PRO A 50 1.85 5.50 8.11
CA PRO A 50 2.27 6.59 7.24
C PRO A 50 3.04 7.68 8.00
N CYS A 51 2.44 8.21 9.08
CA CYS A 51 3.08 9.24 9.89
C CYS A 51 4.41 8.76 10.49
N SER A 52 4.43 7.56 11.08
CA SER A 52 5.64 7.02 11.72
C SER A 52 6.79 6.77 10.73
N ILE A 53 6.49 6.32 9.50
CA ILE A 53 7.51 6.16 8.46
C ILE A 53 8.02 7.54 8.02
N SER A 54 7.13 8.50 7.75
CA SER A 54 7.52 9.86 7.36
C SER A 54 8.35 10.56 8.43
N GLU A 55 8.01 10.42 9.71
CA GLU A 55 8.76 10.99 10.84
C GLU A 55 10.19 10.44 10.93
N LYS A 56 10.39 9.15 10.67
CA LYS A 56 11.70 8.50 10.83
C LYS A 56 12.56 8.55 9.57
N TYR A 57 11.96 8.39 8.39
CA TYR A 57 12.69 8.20 7.13
C TYR A 57 12.57 9.41 6.18
N GLY A 58 11.61 10.30 6.38
CA GLY A 58 11.36 11.44 5.50
C GLY A 58 11.24 11.00 4.04
N ASP A 59 11.93 11.70 3.14
CA ASP A 59 11.88 11.46 1.70
C ASP A 59 12.57 10.16 1.25
N ARG A 60 13.25 9.45 2.16
CA ARG A 60 13.87 8.14 1.85
C ARG A 60 12.82 7.04 1.64
N VAL A 61 11.57 7.27 2.05
CA VAL A 61 10.44 6.38 1.80
C VAL A 61 9.25 7.21 1.33
N ARG A 62 8.80 6.97 0.10
CA ARG A 62 7.61 7.60 -0.46
C ARG A 62 6.36 6.89 0.05
N ILE A 63 5.40 7.69 0.51
CA ILE A 63 4.09 7.20 0.96
C ILE A 63 3.01 7.84 0.10
N SER A 64 2.23 7.00 -0.58
CA SER A 64 1.09 7.45 -1.39
C SER A 64 -0.20 6.96 -0.77
N SER A 65 -1.00 7.87 -0.20
CA SER A 65 -2.26 7.57 0.47
C SER A 65 -3.46 7.72 -0.45
N TYR A 66 -4.39 6.77 -0.39
CA TYR A 66 -5.64 6.74 -1.14
C TYR A 66 -6.81 6.45 -0.18
N ILE A 67 -7.34 7.50 0.45
CA ILE A 67 -8.36 7.37 1.48
C ILE A 67 -9.65 6.70 0.98
N ASP A 68 -10.04 6.94 -0.27
CA ASP A 68 -11.23 6.34 -0.89
C ASP A 68 -11.11 4.81 -1.03
N ASP A 69 -9.88 4.30 -1.07
CA ASP A 69 -9.58 2.86 -1.19
C ASP A 69 -9.22 2.24 0.17
N ASP A 70 -9.24 3.04 1.24
CA ASP A 70 -8.72 2.73 2.59
C ASP A 70 -7.32 2.08 2.56
N ALA A 71 -6.47 2.55 1.65
CA ALA A 71 -5.16 1.98 1.38
C ALA A 71 -4.07 3.03 1.15
N PHE A 72 -2.83 2.60 1.34
CA PHE A 72 -1.64 3.38 1.00
C PHE A 72 -0.53 2.49 0.44
N ILE A 73 0.36 3.10 -0.35
CA ILE A 73 1.56 2.46 -0.88
C ILE A 73 2.77 2.97 -0.10
N VAL A 74 3.62 2.06 0.34
CA VAL A 74 4.94 2.32 0.92
C VAL A 74 5.99 1.90 -0.09
N GLU A 75 6.79 2.86 -0.54
CA GLU A 75 7.80 2.70 -1.57
C GLU A 75 9.14 3.26 -1.06
N PRO A 76 10.12 2.41 -0.69
CA PRO A 76 11.47 2.86 -0.38
C PRO A 76 12.08 3.58 -1.60
N MET A 77 12.68 4.73 -1.40
CA MET A 77 13.39 5.48 -2.46
C MET A 77 14.91 5.37 -2.32
N ASP A 78 15.38 4.79 -1.21
CA ASP A 78 16.78 4.56 -0.89
C ASP A 78 17.06 3.05 -1.01
N GLU A 79 18.04 2.67 -1.83
CA GLU A 79 18.42 1.27 -2.09
C GLU A 79 18.87 0.51 -0.84
N SER A 80 19.25 1.21 0.23
CA SER A 80 19.61 0.59 1.52
C SER A 80 18.42 0.15 2.37
N ILE A 81 17.21 0.56 2.01
CA ILE A 81 15.97 0.27 2.75
C ILE A 81 15.12 -0.72 1.96
N THR A 82 14.67 -1.78 2.63
CA THR A 82 13.70 -2.72 2.04
C THR A 82 12.33 -2.63 2.71
N VAL A 83 11.28 -2.99 1.99
CA VAL A 83 9.93 -3.10 2.54
C VAL A 83 9.89 -4.12 3.68
N GLU A 84 10.66 -5.21 3.60
CA GLU A 84 10.74 -6.20 4.65
C GLU A 84 11.27 -5.60 5.96
N GLN A 85 12.28 -4.72 5.90
CA GLN A 85 12.79 -4.00 7.07
C GLN A 85 11.71 -3.09 7.66
N LEU A 86 11.02 -2.31 6.82
CA LEU A 86 9.93 -1.44 7.26
C LEU A 86 8.80 -2.25 7.91
N GLN A 87 8.42 -3.39 7.32
CA GLN A 87 7.39 -4.28 7.88
C GLN A 87 7.79 -4.85 9.24
N LYS A 88 9.04 -5.29 9.39
CA LYS A 88 9.55 -5.80 10.68
C LYS A 88 9.59 -4.71 11.74
N GLU A 89 10.02 -3.52 11.37
CA GLU A 89 10.17 -2.41 12.28
C GLU A 89 8.81 -1.87 12.75
N PHE A 90 7.95 -1.49 11.81
CA PHE A 90 6.67 -0.84 12.10
C PHE A 90 5.52 -1.83 12.33
N ARG A 91 5.79 -3.13 12.15
CA ARG A 91 4.86 -4.25 12.36
C ARG A 91 3.53 -4.05 11.67
N PHE A 92 3.57 -3.86 10.36
CA PHE A 92 2.37 -3.74 9.53
C PHE A 92 2.23 -4.92 8.58
N GLU A 93 0.99 -5.19 8.20
CA GLU A 93 0.68 -6.24 7.25
C GLU A 93 0.53 -5.68 5.84
N SER A 94 0.90 -6.47 4.84
CA SER A 94 0.57 -6.19 3.44
C SER A 94 -0.93 -6.33 3.18
N TYR A 95 -1.41 -5.67 2.13
CA TYR A 95 -2.79 -5.77 1.66
C TYR A 95 -3.20 -7.24 1.38
N ARG A 96 -2.27 -8.07 0.89
CA ARG A 96 -2.52 -9.51 0.70
C ARG A 96 -2.77 -10.24 2.01
N GLN A 97 -2.02 -9.93 3.06
CA GLN A 97 -2.22 -10.50 4.41
C GLN A 97 -3.55 -10.03 5.01
N TYR A 98 -3.87 -8.74 4.88
CA TYR A 98 -5.17 -8.17 5.25
C TYR A 98 -6.34 -8.93 4.59
N ILE A 99 -6.30 -9.11 3.26
CA ILE A 99 -7.34 -9.86 2.54
C ILE A 99 -7.39 -11.32 3.01
N GLN A 100 -6.25 -11.95 3.25
CA GLN A 100 -6.21 -13.33 3.71
C GLN A 100 -6.81 -13.50 5.12
N ARG A 101 -6.56 -12.54 6.03
CA ARG A 101 -7.19 -12.49 7.36
C ARG A 101 -8.72 -12.44 7.24
N HIS A 102 -9.25 -11.58 6.38
CA HIS A 102 -10.69 -11.45 6.14
C HIS A 102 -11.28 -12.69 5.48
N ARG A 103 -10.59 -13.27 4.49
CA ARG A 103 -11.01 -14.55 3.87
C ARG A 103 -11.11 -15.66 4.89
N THR A 104 -10.16 -15.76 5.81
CA THR A 104 -10.20 -16.75 6.89
C THR A 104 -11.39 -16.52 7.81
N ALA A 105 -11.62 -15.28 8.26
CA ALA A 105 -12.78 -14.95 9.10
C ALA A 105 -14.11 -15.26 8.38
N TYR A 106 -14.20 -14.94 7.09
CA TYR A 106 -15.38 -15.21 6.28
C TYR A 106 -15.69 -16.71 6.14
N LYS A 107 -14.68 -17.58 6.11
CA LYS A 107 -14.89 -19.04 6.12
C LYS A 107 -15.65 -19.50 7.37
N TYR A 108 -15.29 -18.99 8.55
CA TYR A 108 -16.03 -19.31 9.80
C TYR A 108 -17.49 -18.88 9.71
N VAL A 109 -17.74 -17.66 9.23
CA VAL A 109 -19.09 -17.12 9.08
C VAL A 109 -19.93 -17.98 8.15
N ARG A 110 -19.36 -18.44 7.02
CA ARG A 110 -20.05 -19.36 6.10
C ARG A 110 -20.40 -20.71 6.71
N GLU A 111 -19.64 -21.15 7.71
CA GLU A 111 -19.91 -22.37 8.48
C GLU A 111 -20.87 -22.12 9.66
N GLY A 112 -21.44 -20.91 9.81
CA GLY A 112 -22.28 -20.53 10.94
C GLY A 112 -21.52 -20.37 12.26
N LYS A 113 -20.19 -20.31 12.22
CA LYS A 113 -19.31 -20.16 13.38
C LYS A 113 -18.92 -18.69 13.58
N ARG A 114 -18.69 -18.32 14.84
CA ARG A 114 -18.09 -17.01 15.16
C ARG A 114 -16.60 -17.04 14.83
N PRO A 115 -16.08 -16.11 14.00
CA PRO A 115 -14.64 -16.03 13.73
C PRO A 115 -13.87 -15.65 15.00
N PRO A 116 -12.61 -16.12 15.14
CA PRO A 116 -11.76 -15.71 16.26
C PRO A 116 -11.49 -14.20 16.23
N PRO A 117 -11.26 -13.55 17.39
CA PRO A 117 -10.89 -12.15 17.45
C PRO A 117 -9.63 -11.88 16.62
N GLN A 118 -9.70 -10.84 15.80
CA GLN A 118 -8.58 -10.43 14.96
C GLN A 118 -7.60 -9.59 15.80
N LYS A 119 -6.30 -9.74 15.55
CA LYS A 119 -5.23 -9.06 16.28
C LYS A 119 -4.39 -8.23 15.31
N ALA A 120 -4.10 -6.99 15.68
CA ALA A 120 -3.19 -6.12 14.93
C ALA A 120 -1.76 -6.66 14.99
N ALA A 121 -1.02 -6.55 13.88
CA ALA A 121 0.39 -6.95 13.80
C ALA A 121 1.28 -6.12 14.76
N HIS A 122 0.93 -4.85 14.99
CA HIS A 122 1.61 -3.98 15.94
C HIS A 122 1.26 -4.23 17.42
N GLY A 123 0.42 -5.23 17.72
CA GLY A 123 -0.03 -5.52 19.08
C GLY A 123 -0.82 -4.35 19.68
N ASN A 124 -0.40 -3.87 20.86
CA ASN A 124 -1.13 -2.86 21.62
C ASN A 124 -0.75 -1.40 21.30
N ARG A 125 0.04 -1.15 20.24
CA ARG A 125 0.37 0.22 19.83
C ARG A 125 -0.91 1.03 19.57
N PRO A 126 -1.04 2.26 20.10
CA PRO A 126 -2.17 3.14 19.81
C PRO A 126 -2.30 3.40 18.30
N ILE A 127 -3.55 3.41 17.82
CA ILE A 127 -3.86 3.56 16.39
C ILE A 127 -4.02 5.05 16.00
N TYR A 128 -4.43 5.90 16.96
CA TYR A 128 -4.86 7.29 16.72
C TYR A 128 -4.16 8.36 17.58
N GLU A 129 -3.32 7.95 18.53
CA GLU A 129 -2.47 8.89 19.29
C GLU A 129 -1.21 9.22 18.49
#